data_AF-A0A075GXA5-F1
#
_entry.id   AF-A0A075GXA5-F1
#
_cell.length_a   1.000
_cell.length_b   1.000
_cell.length_c   1.000
_cell.angle_alpha   90.00
_cell.angle_beta   90.00
_cell.angle_gamma   90.00
#
_symmetry.space_group_name_H-M   'P 1'
#
loop_
_entity.id
_entity.type
_entity.pdbx_description
1 polymer ?
#
loop_
_entity_poly.entity_id
_entity_poly.type
_entity_poly.pdbx_seq_one_letter_code
_entity_poly.pdbx_strand_id
1 'polypeptide(L)'
;MFFSLITSTILVPNSSAQEGTQVPSWIKNVAGWWANGEISENQFLDAIGYLINNNIISIPFIQCSEKPVSQTTSSDKKVPDWIKNNAKWWAEDLIEDTDFINGIEYLIKNQIMGIDNKKVVGEVPLEDIIFSDSWTVEKNNMIFVSSLFFEIYGASGDCYISNAGNIVWNSLALGLNPNQIDKYNEVAVWNDPQKTVVVYPYFTYSAYHEPGFYTYYRGECDDCTTTKLVQPAIEYTSSGIGHQALTLLGYATITDIEIDRNPSILQQFDKVLMLHSEYVTRTMFDAITNHPNVIYLYPNALYAEIEVDYIAETITLIRGHNYPEPEIINGFDWEFENTHPYEYDTECLEMELYQIKNGWMTNCYPENFFMGNDPVKLMNLLYLIKDL
;
A
#
# COMPACT_ATOMS: atom_id res chain seq x y z
N MET A 1 -23.52 44.86 50.47
CA MET A 1 -23.90 43.47 50.15
C MET A 1 -22.66 42.74 49.66
N PHE A 2 -21.99 42.01 50.54
CA PHE A 2 -20.96 41.04 50.16
C PHE A 2 -21.66 39.68 50.11
N PHE A 3 -21.81 39.11 48.91
CA PHE A 3 -22.31 37.74 48.76
C PHE A 3 -21.12 36.78 48.85
N SER A 4 -21.12 35.97 49.90
CA SER A 4 -20.34 34.74 50.00
C SER A 4 -21.05 33.69 49.15
N LEU A 5 -20.35 33.14 48.16
CA LEU A 5 -20.78 31.99 47.37
C LEU A 5 -19.84 30.83 47.68
N ILE A 6 -20.36 29.86 48.41
CA ILE A 6 -19.77 28.55 48.64
C ILE A 6 -19.97 27.78 47.34
N THR A 7 -18.91 27.56 46.58
CA THR A 7 -18.92 26.62 45.46
C THR A 7 -18.31 25.30 45.91
N SER A 8 -19.18 24.34 46.20
CA SER A 8 -18.84 22.92 46.23
C SER A 8 -18.69 22.44 44.78
N THR A 9 -17.49 22.02 44.39
CA THR A 9 -17.29 21.23 43.17
C THR A 9 -16.58 19.94 43.53
N ILE A 10 -17.44 18.94 43.67
CA ILE A 10 -17.28 17.49 43.42
C ILE A 10 -15.93 17.13 42.80
N LEU A 11 -15.11 16.42 43.57
CA LEU A 11 -14.00 15.61 43.06
C LEU A 11 -14.61 14.46 42.26
N VAL A 12 -14.48 14.49 40.94
CA VAL A 12 -14.70 13.33 40.08
C VAL A 12 -13.40 12.54 40.06
N PRO A 13 -13.34 11.32 40.61
CA PRO A 13 -12.17 10.48 40.47
C PRO A 13 -12.21 9.85 39.07
N ASN A 14 -11.50 10.44 38.11
CA ASN A 14 -11.15 9.69 36.89
C ASN A 14 -10.01 8.73 37.24
N SER A 15 -10.34 7.68 38.00
CA SER A 15 -9.60 6.44 38.00
C SER A 15 -10.20 5.58 36.89
N SER A 16 -9.71 5.77 35.68
CA SER A 16 -9.66 4.70 34.70
C SER A 16 -8.24 4.18 34.74
N ALA A 17 -7.95 3.33 35.72
CA ALA A 17 -6.81 2.44 35.59
C ALA A 17 -7.06 1.62 34.32
N GLN A 18 -6.28 1.85 33.26
CA GLN A 18 -6.10 0.85 32.24
C GLN A 18 -5.55 -0.38 32.98
N GLU A 19 -6.38 -1.40 33.16
CA GLU A 19 -5.89 -2.77 33.31
C GLU A 19 -5.10 -3.04 32.02
N GLY A 20 -3.79 -2.79 32.06
CA GLY A 20 -2.90 -3.18 30.98
C GLY A 20 -3.06 -4.69 30.81
N THR A 21 -3.31 -5.14 29.59
CA THR A 21 -3.47 -6.56 29.26
C THR A 21 -2.27 -7.33 29.82
N GLN A 22 -2.48 -8.00 30.95
CA GLN A 22 -1.39 -8.65 31.67
C GLN A 22 -0.91 -9.85 30.86
N VAL A 23 0.42 -10.01 30.72
CA VAL A 23 0.98 -11.15 30.00
C VAL A 23 0.57 -12.44 30.72
N PRO A 24 -0.05 -13.41 30.04
CA PRO A 24 -0.42 -14.66 30.67
C PRO A 24 0.82 -15.40 31.20
N SER A 25 0.78 -15.84 32.47
CA SER A 25 1.95 -16.46 33.12
C SER A 25 2.46 -17.70 32.40
N TRP A 26 1.61 -18.40 31.64
CA TRP A 26 2.04 -19.56 30.85
C TRP A 26 3.00 -19.18 29.70
N ILE A 27 2.90 -17.97 29.14
CA ILE A 27 3.82 -17.48 28.10
C ILE A 27 5.22 -17.34 28.67
N LYS A 28 5.31 -16.84 29.90
CA LYS A 28 6.57 -16.69 30.64
C LYS A 28 7.25 -18.04 30.89
N ASN A 29 6.46 -19.06 31.23
CA ASN A 29 6.96 -20.45 31.33
C ASN A 29 7.49 -20.96 29.98
N VAL A 30 6.78 -20.70 28.88
CA VAL A 30 7.21 -21.07 27.52
C VAL A 30 8.56 -20.42 27.19
N ALA A 31 8.75 -19.15 27.52
CA ALA A 31 10.03 -18.46 27.33
C ALA A 31 11.17 -19.14 28.11
N GLY A 32 10.92 -19.51 29.38
CA GLY A 32 11.89 -20.24 30.22
C GLY A 32 12.26 -21.61 29.65
N TRP A 33 11.25 -22.41 29.24
CA TRP A 33 11.48 -23.71 28.61
C TRP A 33 12.28 -23.60 27.31
N TRP A 34 12.01 -22.58 26.49
CA TRP A 34 12.75 -22.37 25.25
C TRP A 34 14.21 -21.96 25.51
N ALA A 35 14.43 -21.09 26.48
CA ALA A 35 15.76 -20.67 26.89
C ALA A 35 16.61 -21.86 27.41
N ASN A 36 15.98 -22.81 28.10
CA ASN A 36 16.61 -24.05 28.58
C ASN A 36 16.75 -25.14 27.50
N GLY A 37 16.19 -24.93 26.31
CA GLY A 37 16.21 -25.91 25.22
C GLY A 37 15.24 -27.09 25.40
N GLU A 38 14.23 -26.92 26.25
CA GLU A 38 13.20 -27.95 26.54
C GLU A 38 12.12 -27.98 25.45
N ILE A 39 11.90 -26.85 24.77
CA ILE A 39 10.97 -26.72 23.64
C ILE A 39 11.66 -26.14 22.40
N SER A 40 11.05 -26.35 21.24
CA SER A 40 11.54 -25.84 19.96
C SER A 40 11.33 -24.33 19.80
N GLU A 41 12.10 -23.71 18.88
CA GLU A 41 11.91 -22.31 18.46
C GLU A 41 10.50 -22.04 17.95
N ASN A 42 9.91 -22.97 17.18
CA ASN A 42 8.55 -22.82 16.68
C ASN A 42 7.51 -22.73 17.82
N GLN A 43 7.68 -23.51 18.90
CA GLN A 43 6.76 -23.43 20.05
C GLN A 43 6.89 -22.11 20.81
N PHE A 44 8.10 -21.52 20.85
CA PHE A 44 8.30 -20.18 21.38
C PHE A 44 7.64 -19.12 20.49
N LEU A 45 7.84 -19.20 19.16
CA LEU A 45 7.21 -18.29 18.20
C LEU A 45 5.68 -18.37 18.21
N ASP A 46 5.10 -19.54 18.49
CA ASP A 46 3.65 -19.70 18.64
C ASP A 46 3.11 -18.92 19.84
N ALA A 47 3.87 -18.87 20.94
CA ALA A 47 3.54 -18.04 22.09
C ALA A 47 3.68 -16.54 21.78
N ILE A 48 4.70 -16.14 21.01
CA ILE A 48 4.81 -14.76 20.51
C ILE A 48 3.63 -14.41 19.59
N GLY A 49 3.23 -15.31 18.70
CA GLY A 49 2.05 -15.17 17.85
C GLY A 49 0.77 -14.97 18.66
N TYR A 50 0.61 -15.70 19.77
CA TYR A 50 -0.50 -15.47 20.71
C TYR A 50 -0.49 -14.03 21.26
N LEU A 51 0.67 -13.51 21.66
CA LEU A 51 0.78 -12.14 22.18
C LEU A 51 0.41 -11.10 21.11
N ILE A 52 0.81 -11.32 19.85
CA ILE A 52 0.45 -10.45 18.72
C ILE A 52 -1.07 -10.49 18.48
N ASN A 53 -1.65 -11.68 18.33
CA ASN A 53 -3.08 -11.86 18.03
C ASN A 53 -4.02 -11.38 19.15
N ASN A 54 -3.52 -11.22 20.38
CA ASN A 54 -4.27 -10.68 21.52
C ASN A 54 -3.92 -9.21 21.81
N ASN A 55 -3.26 -8.51 20.87
CA ASN A 55 -2.87 -7.11 20.99
C ASN A 55 -2.02 -6.80 22.25
N ILE A 56 -1.27 -7.79 22.76
CA ILE A 56 -0.30 -7.60 23.86
C ILE A 56 1.02 -7.06 23.29
N ILE A 57 1.44 -7.58 22.12
CA ILE A 57 2.51 -6.99 21.30
C ILE A 57 1.84 -6.30 20.13
N SER A 58 2.04 -4.98 19.99
CA SER A 58 1.48 -4.21 18.89
C SER A 58 2.47 -4.13 17.73
N ILE A 59 2.12 -4.75 16.61
CA ILE A 59 2.85 -4.63 15.35
C ILE A 59 1.93 -3.99 14.31
N PRO A 60 2.02 -2.66 14.08
CA PRO A 60 1.12 -1.97 13.17
C PRO A 60 1.21 -2.48 11.73
N PHE A 61 2.37 -2.97 11.31
CA PHE A 61 2.59 -3.51 9.98
C PHE A 61 3.49 -4.74 10.06
N ILE A 62 2.95 -5.90 9.72
CA ILE A 62 3.65 -7.18 9.73
C ILE A 62 4.47 -7.30 8.44
N GLN A 63 5.79 -7.21 8.59
CA GLN A 63 6.72 -7.41 7.47
C GLN A 63 6.66 -8.85 6.96
N CYS A 64 6.96 -9.04 5.67
CA CYS A 64 7.12 -10.38 5.15
C CYS A 64 8.32 -11.06 5.80
N SER A 65 8.12 -12.30 6.25
CA SER A 65 9.17 -13.12 6.86
C SER A 65 9.33 -14.49 6.19
N GLU A 66 8.59 -14.75 5.11
CA GLU A 66 8.82 -15.92 4.26
C GLU A 66 9.97 -15.62 3.29
N LYS A 67 11.01 -16.47 3.32
CA LYS A 67 12.06 -16.39 2.29
C LYS A 67 11.48 -16.86 0.95
N PRO A 68 11.82 -16.21 -0.17
CA PRO A 68 11.47 -16.73 -1.49
C PRO A 68 12.00 -18.16 -1.66
N VAL A 69 11.22 -19.00 -2.34
CA VAL A 69 11.45 -20.46 -2.51
C VAL A 69 12.87 -20.79 -3.00
N SER A 70 13.53 -19.85 -3.68
CA SER A 70 14.91 -19.98 -4.17
C SER A 70 16.01 -19.93 -3.10
N GLN A 71 15.69 -19.61 -1.83
CA GLN A 71 16.70 -19.39 -0.77
C GLN A 71 16.52 -20.25 0.50
N THR A 72 15.58 -21.21 0.53
CA THR A 72 15.38 -22.04 1.73
C THR A 72 16.51 -23.05 1.91
N THR A 73 17.36 -22.84 2.94
CA THR A 73 18.23 -23.90 3.47
C THR A 73 17.67 -24.41 4.79
N SER A 74 17.82 -25.71 5.09
CA SER A 74 17.15 -26.41 6.19
C SER A 74 17.58 -26.00 7.61
N SER A 75 18.30 -24.90 7.78
CA SER A 75 18.84 -24.43 9.07
C SER A 75 18.59 -22.95 9.36
N ASP A 76 17.66 -22.31 8.67
CA ASP A 76 17.35 -20.90 8.88
C ASP A 76 16.63 -20.70 10.22
N LYS A 77 17.40 -20.47 11.29
CA LYS A 77 16.86 -20.03 12.59
C LYS A 77 16.16 -18.69 12.39
N LYS A 78 14.89 -18.60 12.79
CA LYS A 78 14.11 -17.36 12.77
C LYS A 78 14.45 -16.44 13.93
N VAL A 79 15.08 -16.97 14.98
CA VAL A 79 15.43 -16.24 16.19
C VAL A 79 16.93 -16.35 16.46
N PRO A 80 17.65 -15.22 16.61
CA PRO A 80 19.05 -15.26 17.02
C PRO A 80 19.24 -15.89 18.39
N ASP A 81 20.27 -16.73 18.54
CA ASP A 81 20.49 -17.51 19.78
C ASP A 81 20.63 -16.64 21.04
N TRP A 82 21.16 -15.41 20.92
CA TRP A 82 21.33 -14.50 22.06
C TRP A 82 20.00 -14.04 22.67
N ILE A 83 18.89 -14.14 21.94
CA ILE A 83 17.53 -13.85 22.45
C ILE A 83 17.13 -14.83 23.56
N LYS A 84 17.67 -16.04 23.60
CA LYS A 84 17.42 -17.00 24.69
C LYS A 84 17.82 -16.44 26.05
N ASN A 85 18.85 -15.60 26.12
CA ASN A 85 19.24 -14.96 27.38
C ASN A 85 18.16 -13.99 27.87
N ASN A 86 17.57 -13.21 26.95
CA ASN A 86 16.47 -12.30 27.28
C ASN A 86 15.23 -13.07 27.72
N ALA A 87 14.90 -14.17 27.03
CA ALA A 87 13.80 -15.06 27.42
C ALA A 87 14.02 -15.70 28.80
N LYS A 88 15.27 -16.08 29.12
CA LYS A 88 15.65 -16.59 30.45
C LYS A 88 15.49 -15.53 31.53
N TRP A 89 16.07 -14.35 31.33
CA TRP A 89 15.96 -13.24 32.28
C TRP A 89 14.51 -12.85 32.52
N TRP A 90 13.69 -12.86 31.47
CA TRP A 90 12.27 -12.63 31.62
C TRP A 90 11.64 -13.71 32.49
N ALA A 91 11.82 -14.99 32.17
CA ALA A 91 11.27 -16.11 32.93
C ALA A 91 11.71 -16.17 34.41
N GLU A 92 12.91 -15.65 34.73
CA GLU A 92 13.46 -15.56 36.10
C GLU A 92 13.11 -14.25 36.82
N ASP A 93 12.20 -13.44 36.29
CA ASP A 93 11.77 -12.14 36.84
C ASP A 93 12.92 -11.11 36.96
N LEU A 94 13.97 -11.24 36.14
CA LEU A 94 15.11 -10.29 36.10
C LEU A 94 14.86 -9.09 35.18
N ILE A 95 13.92 -9.22 34.23
CA ILE A 95 13.40 -8.10 33.42
C ILE A 95 11.87 -8.11 33.46
N GLU A 96 11.27 -6.92 33.35
CA GLU A 96 9.82 -6.76 33.40
C GLU A 96 9.15 -7.20 32.08
N ASP A 97 7.85 -7.47 32.14
CA ASP A 97 7.06 -7.85 30.96
C ASP A 97 7.15 -6.79 29.85
N THR A 98 7.16 -5.51 30.23
CA THR A 98 7.29 -4.38 29.31
C THR A 98 8.63 -4.37 28.57
N ASP A 99 9.73 -4.67 29.27
CA ASP A 99 11.06 -4.72 28.66
C ASP A 99 11.16 -5.86 27.65
N PHE A 100 10.63 -7.03 28.01
CA PHE A 100 10.60 -8.18 27.11
C PHE A 100 9.73 -7.92 25.88
N ILE A 101 8.49 -7.42 26.08
CA ILE A 101 7.57 -7.07 24.99
C ILE A 101 8.18 -6.06 24.04
N ASN A 102 8.70 -4.94 24.54
CA ASN A 102 9.34 -3.90 23.72
C ASN A 102 10.55 -4.46 22.96
N GLY A 103 11.30 -5.35 23.59
CA GLY A 103 12.40 -6.07 22.95
C GLY A 103 11.93 -6.93 21.77
N ILE A 104 10.91 -7.76 21.96
CA ILE A 104 10.33 -8.59 20.89
C ILE A 104 9.77 -7.73 19.76
N GLU A 105 9.01 -6.67 20.09
CA GLU A 105 8.47 -5.71 19.13
C GLU A 105 9.58 -5.10 18.27
N TYR A 106 10.66 -4.63 18.90
CA TYR A 106 11.81 -4.07 18.20
C TYR A 106 12.45 -5.09 17.24
N LEU A 107 12.62 -6.34 17.68
CA LEU A 107 13.28 -7.38 16.88
C LEU A 107 12.46 -7.76 15.65
N ILE A 108 11.14 -7.83 15.78
CA ILE A 108 10.23 -8.10 14.67
C ILE A 108 10.24 -6.93 13.70
N LYS A 109 10.09 -5.69 14.19
CA LYS A 109 10.08 -4.47 13.35
C LYS A 109 11.36 -4.31 12.54
N ASN A 110 12.52 -4.65 13.12
CA ASN A 110 13.82 -4.57 12.45
C ASN A 110 14.21 -5.84 11.70
N GLN A 111 13.29 -6.81 11.54
CA GLN A 111 13.52 -8.10 10.86
C GLN A 111 14.74 -8.89 11.41
N ILE A 112 15.10 -8.66 12.67
CA ILE A 112 16.12 -9.43 13.39
C ILE A 112 15.51 -10.78 13.83
N MET A 113 14.22 -10.78 14.14
CA MET A 113 13.42 -11.95 14.47
C MET A 113 12.32 -12.13 13.43
N GLY A 114 12.26 -13.32 12.81
CA GLY A 114 11.15 -13.72 11.95
C GLY A 114 10.00 -14.30 12.77
N ILE A 115 8.77 -14.12 12.28
CA ILE A 115 7.59 -14.79 12.82
C ILE A 115 7.06 -15.81 11.79
N ASP A 116 5.96 -16.46 12.12
CA ASP A 116 5.18 -17.20 11.12
C ASP A 116 4.00 -16.33 10.73
N ASN A 117 4.09 -15.63 9.60
CA ASN A 117 3.05 -14.69 9.20
C ASN A 117 1.68 -15.40 9.06
N LYS A 118 1.65 -16.70 8.73
CA LYS A 118 0.41 -17.51 8.63
C LYS A 118 -0.32 -17.71 9.96
N LYS A 119 0.37 -17.48 11.09
CA LYS A 119 -0.21 -17.59 12.43
C LYS A 119 -0.69 -16.24 12.96
N VAL A 120 -0.38 -15.14 12.27
CA VAL A 120 -0.89 -13.82 12.60
C VAL A 120 -2.23 -13.64 11.90
N VAL A 121 -3.25 -13.25 12.66
CA VAL A 121 -4.60 -13.07 12.16
C VAL A 121 -5.11 -11.67 12.50
N GLY A 122 -5.90 -11.10 11.59
CA GLY A 122 -6.62 -9.86 11.86
C GLY A 122 -7.81 -10.11 12.79
N GLU A 123 -8.39 -9.03 13.32
CA GLU A 123 -9.56 -9.11 14.22
C GLU A 123 -10.81 -9.64 13.53
N VAL A 124 -10.87 -9.50 12.19
CA VAL A 124 -12.00 -9.93 11.37
C VAL A 124 -11.61 -11.14 10.53
N PRO A 125 -12.46 -12.18 10.45
CA PRO A 125 -12.20 -13.33 9.59
C PRO A 125 -12.03 -12.92 8.13
N LEU A 126 -11.05 -13.52 7.45
CA LEU A 126 -10.71 -13.18 6.06
C LEU A 126 -11.86 -13.44 5.07
N GLU A 127 -12.71 -14.42 5.36
CA GLU A 127 -13.92 -14.71 4.59
C GLU A 127 -14.87 -13.51 4.52
N ASP A 128 -14.92 -12.69 5.57
CA ASP A 128 -15.82 -11.53 5.69
C ASP A 128 -15.23 -10.25 5.07
N ILE A 129 -13.92 -10.24 4.78
CA ILE A 129 -13.27 -9.11 4.12
C ILE A 129 -13.73 -9.00 2.67
N ILE A 130 -14.05 -7.76 2.28
CA ILE A 130 -14.50 -7.42 0.93
C ILE A 130 -13.30 -6.86 0.16
N PHE A 131 -12.85 -7.57 -0.86
CA PHE A 131 -11.80 -7.13 -1.79
C PHE A 131 -12.41 -6.46 -3.01
N SER A 132 -11.60 -5.72 -3.77
CA SER A 132 -12.05 -5.11 -5.03
C SER A 132 -12.29 -6.19 -6.08
N ASP A 133 -13.46 -6.15 -6.74
CA ASP A 133 -13.79 -7.03 -7.87
C ASP A 133 -12.94 -6.75 -9.11
N SER A 134 -12.16 -5.66 -9.12
CA SER A 134 -11.23 -5.33 -10.22
C SER A 134 -9.97 -6.20 -10.21
N TRP A 135 -9.71 -6.94 -9.12
CA TRP A 135 -8.51 -7.73 -8.95
C TRP A 135 -8.84 -9.14 -8.45
N THR A 136 -8.11 -10.14 -8.96
CA THR A 136 -8.26 -11.51 -8.49
C THR A 136 -7.46 -11.69 -7.19
N VAL A 137 -8.16 -11.87 -6.07
CA VAL A 137 -7.54 -12.14 -4.76
C VAL A 137 -7.85 -13.57 -4.32
N GLU A 138 -6.82 -14.42 -4.27
CA GLU A 138 -6.95 -15.79 -3.76
C GLU A 138 -6.92 -15.81 -2.23
N LYS A 139 -8.10 -15.70 -1.59
CA LYS A 139 -8.21 -15.64 -0.12
C LYS A 139 -7.43 -16.74 0.61
N ASN A 140 -7.41 -17.98 0.11
CA ASN A 140 -6.68 -19.09 0.75
C ASN A 140 -5.16 -18.86 0.87
N ASN A 141 -4.62 -17.90 0.11
CA ASN A 141 -3.21 -17.56 0.10
C ASN A 141 -2.91 -16.20 0.76
N MET A 142 -3.91 -15.52 1.33
CA MET A 142 -3.72 -14.21 1.94
C MET A 142 -3.27 -14.31 3.40
N ILE A 143 -2.32 -13.46 3.75
CA ILE A 143 -1.72 -13.33 5.06
C ILE A 143 -2.04 -11.93 5.59
N PHE A 144 -2.50 -11.83 6.84
CA PHE A 144 -2.77 -10.53 7.45
C PHE A 144 -1.48 -9.72 7.60
N VAL A 145 -1.52 -8.46 7.17
CA VAL A 145 -0.39 -7.53 7.23
C VAL A 145 -0.67 -6.41 8.22
N SER A 146 -1.83 -5.78 8.12
CA SER A 146 -2.16 -4.60 8.92
C SER A 146 -3.66 -4.33 8.88
N SER A 147 -4.18 -3.66 9.92
CA SER A 147 -5.51 -3.06 9.95
C SER A 147 -5.34 -1.56 10.21
N LEU A 148 -5.48 -0.75 9.16
CA LEU A 148 -5.35 0.71 9.21
C LEU A 148 -6.66 1.36 8.74
N PHE A 149 -6.62 2.15 7.67
CA PHE A 149 -7.85 2.59 7.02
C PHE A 149 -8.53 1.40 6.32
N PHE A 150 -7.78 0.66 5.51
CA PHE A 150 -8.18 -0.63 4.94
C PHE A 150 -7.57 -1.77 5.76
N GLU A 151 -8.14 -2.96 5.61
CA GLU A 151 -7.42 -4.19 5.95
C GLU A 151 -6.41 -4.46 4.83
N ILE A 152 -5.21 -4.89 5.22
CA ILE A 152 -4.09 -5.09 4.31
C ILE A 152 -3.64 -6.53 4.41
N TYR A 153 -3.53 -7.18 3.26
CA TYR A 153 -3.10 -8.57 3.14
C TYR A 153 -1.96 -8.72 2.13
N GLY A 154 -1.04 -9.63 2.40
CA GLY A 154 0.02 -10.04 1.46
C GLY A 154 -0.21 -11.47 1.00
N ALA A 155 0.19 -11.80 -0.23
CA ALA A 155 0.12 -13.17 -0.71
C ALA A 155 1.27 -14.00 -0.12
N SER A 156 1.00 -15.21 0.38
CA SER A 156 2.05 -16.09 0.93
C SER A 156 3.15 -16.32 -0.11
N GLY A 157 4.39 -16.16 0.33
CA GLY A 157 5.60 -16.32 -0.48
C GLY A 157 5.89 -15.18 -1.45
N ASP A 158 4.99 -14.20 -1.58
CA ASP A 158 5.14 -13.09 -2.53
C ASP A 158 5.97 -11.95 -1.91
N CYS A 159 7.26 -12.20 -1.77
CA CYS A 159 8.19 -11.32 -1.09
C CYS A 159 9.52 -11.22 -1.83
N TYR A 160 10.14 -10.05 -1.76
CA TYR A 160 11.44 -9.79 -2.34
C TYR A 160 12.39 -9.12 -1.35
N ILE A 161 13.68 -9.16 -1.66
CA ILE A 161 14.70 -8.49 -0.84
C ILE A 161 14.95 -7.11 -1.44
N SER A 162 14.64 -6.07 -0.67
CA SER A 162 14.92 -4.68 -1.03
C SER A 162 16.42 -4.41 -1.13
N ASN A 163 16.81 -3.30 -1.77
CA ASN A 163 18.22 -2.88 -1.86
C ASN A 163 18.89 -2.67 -0.48
N ALA A 164 18.09 -2.40 0.56
CA ALA A 164 18.57 -2.27 1.94
C ALA A 164 18.79 -3.62 2.64
N GLY A 165 18.46 -4.74 1.99
CA GLY A 165 18.56 -6.09 2.54
C GLY A 165 17.34 -6.56 3.35
N ASN A 166 16.30 -5.73 3.48
CA ASN A 166 15.06 -6.09 4.16
C ASN A 166 14.15 -6.91 3.24
N ILE A 167 13.46 -7.90 3.79
CA ILE A 167 12.41 -8.68 3.11
C ILE A 167 11.11 -7.88 3.14
N VAL A 168 10.52 -7.61 1.99
CA VAL A 168 9.31 -6.81 1.86
C VAL A 168 8.28 -7.56 1.00
N TRP A 169 7.00 -7.25 1.21
CA TRP A 169 5.93 -7.76 0.36
C TRP A 169 6.10 -7.23 -1.06
N ASN A 170 5.95 -8.10 -2.06
CA ASN A 170 5.97 -7.69 -3.45
C ASN A 170 4.63 -7.04 -3.85
N SER A 171 3.51 -7.74 -3.59
CA SER A 171 2.17 -7.20 -3.81
C SER A 171 1.31 -7.24 -2.54
N LEU A 172 0.44 -6.24 -2.39
CA LEU A 172 -0.48 -6.10 -1.25
C LEU A 172 -1.92 -5.90 -1.73
N ALA A 173 -2.84 -6.60 -1.10
CA ALA A 173 -4.28 -6.50 -1.35
C ALA A 173 -4.94 -5.64 -0.26
N LEU A 174 -5.77 -4.69 -0.69
CA LEU A 174 -6.62 -3.92 0.22
C LEU A 174 -8.00 -4.56 0.35
N GLY A 175 -8.56 -4.53 1.55
CA GLY A 175 -9.91 -5.01 1.83
C GLY A 175 -10.69 -4.08 2.77
N LEU A 176 -12.01 -4.10 2.65
CA LEU A 176 -12.90 -3.40 3.57
C LEU A 176 -13.23 -4.31 4.75
N ASN A 177 -13.10 -3.74 5.94
CA ASN A 177 -13.61 -4.34 7.16
C ASN A 177 -15.12 -4.07 7.28
N PRO A 178 -16.00 -5.10 7.24
CA PRO A 178 -17.45 -4.90 7.33
C PRO A 178 -17.89 -4.26 8.65
N ASN A 179 -17.10 -4.39 9.71
CA ASN A 179 -17.38 -3.75 11.01
C ASN A 179 -17.05 -2.24 11.03
N GLN A 180 -16.43 -1.72 9.96
CA GLN A 180 -16.05 -0.31 9.84
C GLN A 180 -16.77 0.39 8.67
N ILE A 181 -17.93 -0.12 8.24
CA ILE A 181 -18.65 0.38 7.07
C ILE A 181 -19.02 1.87 7.17
N ASP A 182 -19.35 2.36 8.36
CA ASP A 182 -19.70 3.77 8.58
C ASP A 182 -18.54 4.71 8.24
N LYS A 183 -17.31 4.30 8.56
CA LYS A 183 -16.08 5.04 8.21
C LYS A 183 -15.89 5.10 6.70
N TYR A 184 -16.16 4.00 5.99
CA TYR A 184 -16.05 3.98 4.52
C TYR A 184 -17.15 4.78 3.84
N ASN A 185 -18.39 4.74 4.36
CA ASN A 185 -19.53 5.49 3.82
C ASN A 185 -19.28 7.00 3.74
N GLU A 186 -18.44 7.55 4.60
CA GLU A 186 -18.03 8.96 4.56
C GLU A 186 -17.39 9.36 3.21
N VAL A 187 -16.54 8.49 2.67
CA VAL A 187 -15.72 8.77 1.48
C VAL A 187 -16.04 7.90 0.27
N ALA A 188 -16.83 6.85 0.45
CA ALA A 188 -17.30 5.98 -0.63
C ALA A 188 -18.36 6.68 -1.49
N VAL A 189 -18.51 6.17 -2.71
CA VAL A 189 -19.44 6.63 -3.73
C VAL A 189 -20.47 5.56 -4.13
N TRP A 190 -20.63 4.50 -3.33
CA TRP A 190 -21.54 3.36 -3.60
C TRP A 190 -22.99 3.76 -3.91
N ASN A 191 -23.46 4.86 -3.32
CA ASN A 191 -24.82 5.39 -3.52
C ASN A 191 -24.80 6.84 -4.06
N ASP A 192 -23.67 7.25 -4.63
CA ASP A 192 -23.48 8.60 -5.15
C ASP A 192 -23.73 8.58 -6.66
N PRO A 193 -24.62 9.45 -7.21
CA PRO A 193 -24.88 9.52 -8.63
C PRO A 193 -23.73 10.14 -9.44
N GLN A 194 -22.62 10.55 -8.81
CA GLN A 194 -21.49 11.17 -9.50
C GLN A 194 -20.97 10.29 -10.64
N LYS A 195 -20.72 10.93 -11.79
CA LYS A 195 -20.15 10.26 -12.96
C LYS A 195 -18.66 10.46 -12.97
N THR A 196 -18.01 9.79 -12.04
CA THR A 196 -16.57 9.84 -11.87
C THR A 196 -15.97 8.53 -12.35
N VAL A 197 -14.91 8.62 -13.16
CA VAL A 197 -14.17 7.43 -13.62
C VAL A 197 -12.71 7.50 -13.21
N VAL A 198 -12.18 6.36 -12.78
CA VAL A 198 -10.75 6.14 -12.52
C VAL A 198 -10.14 5.49 -13.76
N VAL A 199 -9.03 6.04 -14.24
CA VAL A 199 -8.29 5.52 -15.39
C VAL A 199 -7.12 4.69 -14.89
N TYR A 200 -7.21 3.37 -15.07
CA TYR A 200 -6.12 2.45 -14.79
C TYR A 200 -5.05 2.50 -15.90
N PRO A 201 -3.76 2.65 -15.57
CA PRO A 201 -2.70 2.87 -16.55
C PRO A 201 -2.14 1.54 -17.06
N TYR A 202 -2.90 0.84 -17.91
CA TYR A 202 -2.51 -0.44 -18.50
C TYR A 202 -1.24 -0.31 -19.35
N PHE A 203 -1.11 0.77 -20.12
CA PHE A 203 0.06 0.99 -20.96
C PHE A 203 1.32 1.22 -20.13
N THR A 204 1.22 2.00 -19.06
CA THR A 204 2.32 2.13 -18.09
C THR A 204 2.69 0.77 -17.51
N TYR A 205 1.72 -0.02 -17.04
CA TYR A 205 2.01 -1.37 -16.53
C TYR A 205 2.80 -2.20 -17.55
N SER A 206 2.37 -2.20 -18.81
CA SER A 206 3.05 -2.94 -19.87
C SER A 206 4.44 -2.40 -20.21
N ALA A 207 4.64 -1.08 -20.15
CA ALA A 207 5.93 -0.43 -20.40
C ALA A 207 7.01 -0.81 -19.36
N TYR A 208 6.60 -1.01 -18.11
CA TYR A 208 7.47 -1.41 -17.00
C TYR A 208 7.72 -2.93 -16.93
N HIS A 209 6.93 -3.74 -17.62
CA HIS A 209 7.12 -5.18 -17.64
C HIS A 209 8.44 -5.55 -18.33
N GLU A 210 9.26 -6.37 -17.70
CA GLU A 210 10.59 -6.72 -18.18
C GLU A 210 10.57 -7.96 -19.13
N PRO A 211 11.27 -7.94 -20.27
CA PRO A 211 11.96 -6.77 -20.84
C PRO A 211 10.96 -5.75 -21.44
N GLY A 212 11.24 -4.47 -21.23
CA GLY A 212 10.39 -3.34 -21.62
C GLY A 212 11.18 -2.03 -21.75
N PHE A 213 10.52 -0.90 -21.65
CA PHE A 213 11.15 0.41 -21.92
C PHE A 213 12.27 0.71 -20.93
N TYR A 214 12.15 0.29 -19.67
CA TYR A 214 13.20 0.48 -18.67
C TYR A 214 14.44 -0.40 -18.93
N THR A 215 14.30 -1.55 -19.59
CA THR A 215 15.45 -2.31 -20.10
C THR A 215 16.22 -1.50 -21.14
N TYR A 216 15.51 -0.77 -22.00
CA TYR A 216 16.11 0.14 -22.97
C TYR A 216 16.79 1.33 -22.28
N TYR A 217 16.12 2.01 -21.34
CA TYR A 217 16.71 3.15 -20.62
C TYR A 217 17.95 2.79 -19.80
N ARG A 218 18.05 1.56 -19.30
CA ARG A 218 19.26 1.04 -18.63
C ARG A 218 20.40 0.66 -19.59
N GLY A 219 20.17 0.70 -20.91
CA GLY A 219 21.15 0.31 -21.93
C GLY A 219 21.39 -1.20 -22.02
N GLU A 220 20.43 -2.00 -21.54
CA GLU A 220 20.51 -3.47 -21.53
C GLU A 220 19.93 -4.08 -22.82
N CYS A 221 19.18 -3.31 -23.61
CA CYS A 221 18.54 -3.76 -24.84
C CYS A 221 18.22 -2.59 -25.78
N ASP A 222 18.83 -2.56 -26.97
CA ASP A 222 18.65 -1.46 -27.94
C ASP A 222 17.26 -1.46 -28.62
N ASP A 223 16.62 -2.63 -28.73
CA ASP A 223 15.33 -2.81 -29.43
C ASP A 223 14.12 -2.87 -28.48
N CYS A 224 14.32 -2.69 -27.16
CA CYS A 224 13.27 -2.78 -26.15
C CYS A 224 12.40 -1.52 -26.05
N THR A 225 12.40 -0.68 -27.09
CA THR A 225 11.44 0.42 -27.28
C THR A 225 10.08 -0.08 -27.76
N THR A 226 9.92 -1.38 -28.02
CA THR A 226 8.62 -2.03 -28.27
C THR A 226 8.43 -3.19 -27.31
N THR A 227 7.29 -3.24 -26.61
CA THR A 227 6.97 -4.31 -25.64
C THR A 227 5.53 -4.80 -25.79
N LYS A 228 5.24 -5.99 -25.23
CA LYS A 228 3.93 -6.63 -25.29
C LYS A 228 2.97 -6.03 -24.28
N LEU A 229 1.70 -5.94 -24.65
CA LEU A 229 0.61 -5.74 -23.72
C LEU A 229 0.53 -6.98 -22.81
N VAL A 230 0.60 -6.76 -21.49
CA VAL A 230 0.59 -7.82 -20.49
C VAL A 230 -0.57 -7.62 -19.52
N GLN A 231 -1.13 -8.73 -19.03
CA GLN A 231 -2.24 -8.67 -18.08
C GLN A 231 -1.76 -8.01 -16.78
N PRO A 232 -2.45 -6.96 -16.31
CA PRO A 232 -2.02 -6.23 -15.12
C PRO A 232 -2.07 -7.06 -13.85
N ALA A 233 -1.15 -6.75 -12.95
CA ALA A 233 -1.14 -7.15 -11.56
C ALA A 233 -1.07 -5.91 -10.66
N ILE A 234 -1.30 -6.09 -9.37
CA ILE A 234 -1.20 -5.00 -8.39
C ILE A 234 0.29 -4.65 -8.22
N GLU A 235 0.72 -3.59 -8.92
CA GLU A 235 2.11 -3.14 -8.92
C GLU A 235 2.22 -1.65 -8.60
N TYR A 236 3.28 -1.31 -7.87
CA TYR A 236 3.59 0.06 -7.45
C TYR A 236 3.66 1.03 -8.63
N THR A 237 4.29 0.61 -9.74
CA THR A 237 4.56 1.43 -10.93
C THR A 237 3.31 1.78 -11.73
N SER A 238 2.19 1.12 -11.48
CA SER A 238 0.92 1.30 -12.20
C SER A 238 -0.24 1.70 -11.29
N SER A 239 0.09 2.22 -10.10
CA SER A 239 -0.89 2.64 -9.09
C SER A 239 -1.83 1.53 -8.61
N GLY A 240 -1.32 0.30 -8.45
CA GLY A 240 -2.13 -0.87 -8.08
C GLY A 240 -2.91 -0.69 -6.76
N ILE A 241 -2.29 -0.12 -5.73
CA ILE A 241 -2.90 0.16 -4.42
C ILE A 241 -3.93 1.29 -4.54
N GLY A 242 -3.58 2.40 -5.20
CA GLY A 242 -4.54 3.50 -5.43
C GLY A 242 -5.78 3.05 -6.22
N HIS A 243 -5.59 2.22 -7.25
CA HIS A 243 -6.68 1.63 -8.02
C HIS A 243 -7.58 0.73 -7.15
N GLN A 244 -6.99 -0.12 -6.31
CA GLN A 244 -7.74 -0.94 -5.35
C GLN A 244 -8.56 -0.08 -4.38
N ALA A 245 -7.94 0.94 -3.78
CA ALA A 245 -8.60 1.81 -2.81
C ALA A 245 -9.83 2.49 -3.41
N LEU A 246 -9.70 3.07 -4.60
CA LEU A 246 -10.80 3.78 -5.25
C LEU A 246 -11.91 2.81 -5.73
N THR A 247 -11.55 1.66 -6.31
CA THR A 247 -12.55 0.67 -6.74
C THR A 247 -13.32 0.06 -5.56
N LEU A 248 -12.65 -0.20 -4.43
CA LEU A 248 -13.31 -0.60 -3.17
C LEU A 248 -14.35 0.42 -2.70
N LEU A 249 -14.02 1.70 -2.84
CA LEU A 249 -14.90 2.82 -2.47
C LEU A 249 -16.02 3.08 -3.49
N GLY A 250 -16.11 2.27 -4.55
CA GLY A 250 -17.22 2.28 -5.51
C GLY A 250 -17.00 3.14 -6.74
N TYR A 251 -15.80 3.70 -6.93
CA TYR A 251 -15.51 4.46 -8.14
C TYR A 251 -15.52 3.54 -9.36
N ALA A 252 -16.20 3.97 -10.42
CA ALA A 252 -16.13 3.27 -11.71
C ALA A 252 -14.70 3.35 -12.26
N THR A 253 -14.25 2.29 -12.91
CA THR A 253 -12.91 2.21 -13.50
C THR A 253 -12.97 1.81 -14.97
N ILE A 254 -12.06 2.38 -15.77
CA ILE A 254 -11.76 1.99 -17.14
C ILE A 254 -10.24 1.93 -17.32
N THR A 255 -9.80 1.21 -18.34
CA THR A 255 -8.39 1.21 -18.75
C THR A 255 -8.11 2.31 -19.78
N ASP A 256 -6.85 2.76 -19.83
CA ASP A 256 -6.35 3.61 -20.92
C ASP A 256 -6.49 2.98 -22.32
N ILE A 257 -6.51 1.65 -22.45
CA ILE A 257 -6.88 0.93 -23.69
C ILE A 257 -8.28 1.33 -24.18
N GLU A 258 -9.25 1.43 -23.28
CA GLU A 258 -10.62 1.80 -23.63
C GLU A 258 -10.71 3.25 -24.11
N ILE A 259 -9.89 4.13 -23.53
CA ILE A 259 -9.77 5.53 -23.95
C ILE A 259 -9.12 5.62 -25.32
N ASP A 260 -8.00 4.93 -25.55
CA ASP A 260 -7.31 4.97 -26.83
C ASP A 260 -8.21 4.47 -27.98
N ARG A 261 -8.96 3.40 -27.75
CA ARG A 261 -9.92 2.86 -28.73
C ARG A 261 -11.15 3.75 -28.93
N ASN A 262 -11.61 4.44 -27.88
CA ASN A 262 -12.78 5.31 -27.94
C ASN A 262 -12.63 6.52 -27.00
N PRO A 263 -11.93 7.58 -27.43
CA PRO A 263 -11.63 8.72 -26.56
C PRO A 263 -12.87 9.51 -26.14
N SER A 264 -13.96 9.40 -26.91
CA SER A 264 -15.24 10.02 -26.56
C SER A 264 -15.92 9.39 -25.34
N ILE A 265 -15.43 8.23 -24.85
CA ILE A 265 -15.92 7.62 -23.62
C ILE A 265 -15.83 8.58 -22.43
N LEU A 266 -14.79 9.44 -22.40
CA LEU A 266 -14.59 10.40 -21.32
C LEU A 266 -15.72 11.43 -21.21
N GLN A 267 -16.43 11.73 -22.32
CA GLN A 267 -17.57 12.68 -22.31
C GLN A 267 -18.78 12.18 -21.51
N GLN A 268 -18.79 10.90 -21.14
CA GLN A 268 -19.86 10.33 -20.31
C GLN A 268 -19.68 10.66 -18.82
N PHE A 269 -18.49 11.11 -18.45
CA PHE A 269 -18.09 11.39 -17.07
C PHE A 269 -17.99 12.89 -16.85
N ASP A 270 -18.36 13.32 -15.64
CA ASP A 270 -18.23 14.71 -15.21
C ASP A 270 -16.81 14.97 -14.65
N LYS A 271 -16.11 13.90 -14.23
CA LYS A 271 -14.78 13.92 -13.63
C LYS A 271 -13.98 12.68 -14.00
N VAL A 272 -12.70 12.87 -14.32
CA VAL A 272 -11.76 11.80 -14.66
C VAL A 272 -10.61 11.81 -13.66
N LEU A 273 -10.32 10.68 -13.01
CA LEU A 273 -9.15 10.50 -12.16
C LEU A 273 -8.08 9.73 -12.93
N MET A 274 -6.97 10.39 -13.22
CA MET A 274 -5.80 9.79 -13.81
C MET A 274 -4.89 9.25 -12.70
N LEU A 275 -4.61 7.96 -12.74
CA LEU A 275 -3.54 7.34 -11.94
C LEU A 275 -2.17 7.56 -12.61
N HIS A 276 -1.14 6.76 -12.32
CA HIS A 276 0.22 6.89 -12.89
C HIS A 276 0.26 6.52 -14.40
N SER A 277 -0.45 7.30 -15.22
CA SER A 277 -0.57 7.15 -16.67
C SER A 277 0.58 7.84 -17.37
N GLU A 278 1.80 7.36 -17.13
CA GLU A 278 3.04 7.88 -17.69
C GLU A 278 3.11 7.75 -19.20
N TYR A 279 2.72 6.59 -19.74
CA TYR A 279 2.77 6.30 -21.18
C TYR A 279 1.37 6.37 -21.78
N VAL A 280 1.16 7.26 -22.74
CA VAL A 280 -0.14 7.46 -23.38
C VAL A 280 0.01 7.70 -24.88
N THR A 281 -1.04 7.47 -25.65
CA THR A 281 -1.06 7.84 -27.07
C THR A 281 -1.41 9.32 -27.25
N ARG A 282 -1.08 9.90 -28.41
CA ARG A 282 -1.50 11.26 -28.78
C ARG A 282 -3.01 11.47 -28.67
N THR A 283 -3.77 10.48 -29.13
CA THR A 283 -5.23 10.51 -29.09
C THR A 283 -5.75 10.60 -27.65
N MET A 284 -5.18 9.84 -26.73
CA MET A 284 -5.52 9.92 -25.31
C MET A 284 -5.12 11.26 -24.72
N PHE A 285 -3.90 11.74 -24.98
CA PHE A 285 -3.41 13.03 -24.49
C PHE A 285 -4.39 14.15 -24.85
N ASP A 286 -4.81 14.21 -26.11
CA ASP A 286 -5.76 15.20 -26.60
C ASP A 286 -7.12 15.05 -25.89
N ALA A 287 -7.63 13.83 -25.71
CA ALA A 287 -8.92 13.62 -25.08
C ALA A 287 -8.92 13.98 -23.58
N ILE A 288 -7.87 13.59 -22.86
CA ILE A 288 -7.72 13.84 -21.42
C ILE A 288 -7.52 15.33 -21.16
N THR A 289 -6.61 15.98 -21.89
CA THR A 289 -6.32 17.42 -21.68
C THR A 289 -7.45 18.35 -22.11
N ASN A 290 -8.35 17.89 -22.99
CA ASN A 290 -9.57 18.60 -23.36
C ASN A 290 -10.77 18.34 -22.42
N HIS A 291 -10.69 17.33 -21.54
CA HIS A 291 -11.74 17.08 -20.56
C HIS A 291 -11.77 18.20 -19.50
N PRO A 292 -12.93 18.77 -19.13
CA PRO A 292 -13.00 19.99 -18.32
C PRO A 292 -12.64 19.80 -16.84
N ASN A 293 -12.69 18.57 -16.32
CA ASN A 293 -12.35 18.26 -14.93
C ASN A 293 -11.56 16.95 -14.84
N VAL A 294 -10.25 17.06 -14.70
CA VAL A 294 -9.35 15.91 -14.54
C VAL A 294 -8.55 16.05 -13.26
N ILE A 295 -8.55 15.02 -12.42
CA ILE A 295 -7.64 14.92 -11.27
C ILE A 295 -6.48 14.02 -11.66
N TYR A 296 -5.31 14.61 -11.85
CA TYR A 296 -4.04 13.91 -12.02
C TYR A 296 -3.52 13.55 -10.63
N LEU A 297 -3.93 12.38 -10.14
CA LEU A 297 -3.70 11.95 -8.77
C LEU A 297 -2.25 11.52 -8.53
N TYR A 298 -1.54 11.14 -9.59
CA TYR A 298 -0.13 10.80 -9.56
C TYR A 298 0.63 11.81 -10.44
N PRO A 299 1.81 12.28 -10.00
CA PRO A 299 2.71 13.03 -10.87
C PRO A 299 3.20 12.13 -12.00
N ASN A 300 3.95 12.69 -12.95
CA ASN A 300 4.46 11.93 -14.10
C ASN A 300 3.35 11.36 -15.01
N ALA A 301 2.15 11.90 -14.93
CA ALA A 301 1.08 11.58 -15.88
C ALA A 301 1.33 12.26 -17.22
N LEU A 302 0.96 11.57 -18.31
CA LEU A 302 1.07 12.06 -19.70
C LEU A 302 2.51 12.43 -20.08
N TYR A 303 3.48 11.64 -19.63
CA TYR A 303 4.88 11.99 -19.75
C TYR A 303 5.51 11.56 -21.07
N ALA A 304 5.22 10.34 -21.53
CA ALA A 304 5.81 9.76 -22.72
C ALA A 304 4.75 9.31 -23.74
N GLU A 305 5.03 9.58 -25.02
CA GLU A 305 4.17 9.24 -26.14
C GLU A 305 4.48 7.83 -26.64
N ILE A 306 3.43 7.04 -26.82
CA ILE A 306 3.50 5.70 -27.42
C ILE A 306 2.54 5.57 -28.59
N GLU A 307 2.77 4.56 -29.42
CA GLU A 307 1.77 3.99 -30.32
C GLU A 307 1.41 2.56 -29.89
N VAL A 308 0.22 2.10 -30.29
CA VAL A 308 -0.31 0.79 -29.92
C VAL A 308 -0.69 0.01 -31.18
N ASP A 309 -0.19 -1.22 -31.29
CA ASP A 309 -0.63 -2.19 -32.29
C ASP A 309 -1.48 -3.26 -31.59
N TYR A 310 -2.80 -3.19 -31.76
CA TYR A 310 -3.74 -4.15 -31.19
C TYR A 310 -3.77 -5.51 -31.90
N ILE A 311 -3.22 -5.64 -33.11
CA ILE A 311 -3.08 -6.92 -33.81
C ILE A 311 -1.85 -7.65 -33.29
N ALA A 312 -0.75 -6.93 -33.12
CA ALA A 312 0.48 -7.47 -32.55
C ALA A 312 0.46 -7.53 -31.01
N GLU A 313 -0.51 -6.87 -30.37
CA GLU A 313 -0.60 -6.68 -28.92
C GLU A 313 0.68 -6.06 -28.34
N THR A 314 1.15 -4.96 -28.95
CA THR A 314 2.37 -4.26 -28.54
C THR A 314 2.16 -2.77 -28.38
N ILE A 315 3.00 -2.16 -27.55
CA ILE A 315 3.20 -0.71 -27.49
C ILE A 315 4.62 -0.37 -27.91
N THR A 316 4.80 0.77 -28.57
CA THR A 316 6.10 1.27 -29.03
C THR A 316 6.30 2.70 -28.56
N LEU A 317 7.46 2.98 -27.96
CA LEU A 317 7.87 4.32 -27.53
C LEU A 317 8.10 5.20 -28.76
N ILE A 318 7.42 6.34 -28.79
CA ILE A 318 7.56 7.35 -29.84
C ILE A 318 8.38 8.53 -29.34
N ARG A 319 8.13 9.01 -28.12
CA ARG A 319 8.73 10.25 -27.62
C ARG A 319 8.73 10.36 -26.09
N GLY A 320 9.78 10.92 -25.50
CA GLY A 320 9.94 11.13 -24.05
C GLY A 320 11.12 10.34 -23.48
N HIS A 321 11.54 10.62 -22.23
CA HIS A 321 12.70 9.97 -21.60
C HIS A 321 13.98 10.03 -22.46
N ASN A 322 14.27 11.20 -23.00
CA ASN A 322 15.43 11.45 -23.86
C ASN A 322 15.40 10.63 -25.18
N TYR A 323 14.20 10.23 -25.63
CA TYR A 323 13.97 9.51 -26.88
C TYR A 323 13.05 10.29 -27.84
N PRO A 324 13.29 10.24 -29.17
CA PRO A 324 14.49 9.67 -29.82
C PRO A 324 15.73 10.57 -29.71
N GLU A 325 15.54 11.82 -29.28
CA GLU A 325 16.59 12.83 -29.13
C GLU A 325 16.83 13.12 -27.64
N PRO A 326 18.10 13.29 -27.20
CA PRO A 326 18.42 13.50 -25.79
C PRO A 326 17.75 14.71 -25.15
N GLU A 327 17.36 15.71 -25.92
CA GLU A 327 16.71 16.92 -25.44
C GLU A 327 15.22 16.73 -25.15
N ILE A 328 14.62 15.63 -25.63
CA ILE A 328 13.20 15.33 -25.50
C ILE A 328 12.95 14.65 -24.15
N ILE A 329 12.75 15.46 -23.12
CA ILE A 329 12.46 14.97 -21.77
C ILE A 329 10.99 14.48 -21.69
N ASN A 330 10.04 15.32 -22.10
CA ASN A 330 8.60 14.99 -22.15
C ASN A 330 8.14 14.76 -23.60
N GLY A 331 7.27 13.77 -23.81
CA GLY A 331 6.73 13.36 -25.12
C GLY A 331 5.70 14.31 -25.73
N PHE A 332 5.14 15.22 -24.94
CA PHE A 332 4.01 16.08 -25.34
C PHE A 332 4.32 17.57 -25.27
N ASP A 333 5.46 17.96 -24.70
CA ASP A 333 5.79 19.35 -24.33
C ASP A 333 4.67 20.00 -23.50
N TRP A 334 4.07 19.22 -22.61
CA TRP A 334 2.91 19.67 -21.84
C TRP A 334 3.32 20.69 -20.77
N GLU A 335 2.69 21.86 -20.78
CA GLU A 335 3.07 22.97 -19.88
C GLU A 335 2.83 22.68 -18.38
N PHE A 336 2.02 21.67 -18.06
CA PHE A 336 1.70 21.26 -16.68
C PHE A 336 2.39 19.95 -16.27
N GLU A 337 3.39 19.49 -17.03
CA GLU A 337 4.23 18.36 -16.61
C GLU A 337 4.81 18.63 -15.21
N ASN A 338 4.70 17.64 -14.33
CA ASN A 338 5.01 17.78 -12.89
C ASN A 338 5.80 16.60 -12.31
N THR A 339 6.47 15.81 -13.14
CA THR A 339 7.31 14.67 -12.76
C THR A 339 8.38 15.08 -11.75
N HIS A 340 9.14 16.14 -12.00
CA HIS A 340 10.23 16.54 -11.11
C HIS A 340 9.85 17.75 -10.24
N PRO A 341 10.03 17.68 -8.90
CA PRO A 341 10.60 16.56 -8.13
C PRO A 341 9.57 15.51 -7.66
N TYR A 342 8.30 15.70 -7.99
CA TYR A 342 7.18 15.08 -7.28
C TYR A 342 7.06 13.55 -7.43
N GLU A 343 7.54 12.95 -8.51
CA GLU A 343 7.51 11.48 -8.69
C GLU A 343 8.35 10.73 -7.63
N TYR A 344 9.33 11.41 -7.04
CA TYR A 344 10.23 10.84 -6.04
C TYR A 344 9.79 11.09 -4.60
N ASP A 345 8.79 11.96 -4.38
CA ASP A 345 8.19 12.12 -3.06
C ASP A 345 7.13 11.03 -2.85
N THR A 346 7.55 9.93 -2.25
CA THR A 346 6.70 8.76 -1.95
C THR A 346 6.14 8.76 -0.52
N GLU A 347 6.62 9.68 0.32
CA GLU A 347 6.15 9.84 1.69
C GLU A 347 4.92 10.75 1.74
N CYS A 348 4.81 11.69 0.82
CA CYS A 348 3.66 12.57 0.68
C CYS A 348 3.32 13.33 1.98
N LEU A 349 4.34 13.72 2.75
CA LEU A 349 4.16 14.36 4.05
C LEU A 349 3.45 15.71 3.93
N GLU A 350 3.75 16.46 2.87
CA GLU A 350 3.18 17.76 2.53
C GLU A 350 2.37 17.67 1.22
N MET A 351 1.61 16.59 1.05
CA MET A 351 0.73 16.43 -0.11
C MET A 351 -0.23 17.62 -0.23
N GLU A 352 -0.23 18.24 -1.40
CA GLU A 352 -1.15 19.29 -1.80
C GLU A 352 -1.82 18.92 -3.12
N LEU A 353 -3.06 19.38 -3.28
CA LEU A 353 -3.77 19.31 -4.54
C LEU A 353 -3.93 20.73 -5.10
N TYR A 354 -3.29 21.02 -6.22
CA TYR A 354 -3.27 22.35 -6.82
C TYR A 354 -3.99 22.36 -8.17
N GLN A 355 -4.58 23.52 -8.50
CA GLN A 355 -5.40 23.68 -9.68
C GLN A 355 -4.55 23.99 -10.93
N ILE A 356 -4.90 23.35 -12.04
CA ILE A 356 -4.41 23.66 -13.39
C ILE A 356 -5.58 23.97 -14.32
N LYS A 357 -5.29 24.23 -15.60
CA LYS A 357 -6.29 24.69 -16.58
C LYS A 357 -7.51 23.78 -16.72
N ASN A 358 -7.33 22.46 -16.73
CA ASN A 358 -8.38 21.47 -16.96
C ASN A 358 -8.66 20.58 -15.74
N GLY A 359 -8.22 20.99 -14.54
CA GLY A 359 -8.49 20.24 -13.32
C GLY A 359 -7.43 20.43 -12.22
N TRP A 360 -6.98 19.34 -11.61
CA TRP A 360 -6.17 19.34 -10.39
C TRP A 360 -5.02 18.34 -10.46
N MET A 361 -3.93 18.63 -9.77
CA MET A 361 -2.73 17.79 -9.69
C MET A 361 -2.26 17.62 -8.25
N THR A 362 -1.72 16.44 -7.93
CA THR A 362 -0.94 16.24 -6.71
C THR A 362 0.53 16.63 -6.92
N ASN A 363 1.23 16.88 -5.81
CA ASN A 363 2.65 17.21 -5.76
C ASN A 363 3.51 16.06 -5.18
N CYS A 364 3.01 14.82 -5.15
CA CYS A 364 3.76 13.67 -4.63
C CYS A 364 3.16 12.36 -5.18
N TYR A 365 3.90 11.26 -5.10
CA TYR A 365 3.47 9.93 -5.57
C TYR A 365 2.72 9.15 -4.46
N PRO A 366 1.37 9.07 -4.50
CA PRO A 366 0.57 8.69 -3.34
C PRO A 366 0.41 7.18 -3.12
N GLU A 367 1.18 6.32 -3.78
CA GLU A 367 0.93 4.87 -3.73
C GLU A 367 1.03 4.29 -2.31
N ASN A 368 2.09 4.66 -1.58
CA ASN A 368 2.24 4.28 -0.17
C ASN A 368 1.25 5.02 0.74
N PHE A 369 0.75 6.17 0.31
CA PHE A 369 -0.21 6.97 1.07
C PHE A 369 -1.57 6.26 1.17
N PHE A 370 -1.99 5.55 0.10
CA PHE A 370 -3.20 4.73 0.11
C PHE A 370 -3.17 3.51 1.06
N MET A 371 -1.98 3.12 1.54
CA MET A 371 -1.85 2.12 2.60
C MET A 371 -2.38 2.63 3.96
N GLY A 372 -2.59 3.94 4.11
CA GLY A 372 -3.25 4.51 5.28
C GLY A 372 -2.37 4.61 6.53
N ASN A 373 -1.05 4.76 6.36
CA ASN A 373 -0.12 5.01 7.47
C ASN A 373 -0.48 6.28 8.28
N ASP A 374 -1.13 7.25 7.63
CA ASP A 374 -1.81 8.39 8.26
C ASP A 374 -3.29 8.38 7.86
N PRO A 375 -4.18 7.75 8.65
CA PRO A 375 -5.59 7.61 8.31
C PRO A 375 -6.32 8.96 8.17
N VAL A 376 -5.88 10.00 8.88
CA VAL A 376 -6.52 11.32 8.83
C VAL A 376 -6.20 11.99 7.50
N LYS A 377 -4.92 11.98 7.09
CA LYS A 377 -4.53 12.53 5.78
C LYS A 377 -5.15 11.75 4.63
N LEU A 378 -5.21 10.42 4.72
CA LEU A 378 -5.88 9.59 3.72
C LEU A 378 -7.37 9.95 3.60
N MET A 379 -8.08 10.08 4.72
CA MET A 379 -9.48 10.52 4.71
C MET A 379 -9.65 11.88 4.03
N ASN A 380 -8.79 12.86 4.35
CA ASN A 380 -8.85 14.18 3.72
C ASN A 380 -8.64 14.12 2.20
N LEU A 381 -7.70 13.32 1.72
CA LEU A 381 -7.50 13.11 0.28
C LEU A 381 -8.75 12.49 -0.36
N LEU A 382 -9.32 11.47 0.26
CA LEU A 382 -10.50 10.79 -0.27
C LEU A 382 -11.74 11.70 -0.29
N TYR A 383 -11.90 12.57 0.71
CA TYR A 383 -12.90 13.64 0.69
C TYR A 383 -12.69 14.62 -0.47
N LEU A 384 -11.44 15.09 -0.67
CA LEU A 384 -11.13 15.98 -1.79
C LEU A 384 -11.41 15.31 -3.15
N ILE A 385 -11.00 14.06 -3.33
CA ILE A 385 -11.28 13.28 -4.55
C ILE A 385 -12.79 13.16 -4.77
N LYS A 386 -13.58 12.97 -3.72
CA LYS A 386 -15.04 12.85 -3.80
C LYS A 386 -15.71 14.16 -4.20
N ASP A 387 -15.26 15.29 -3.62
CA ASP A 387 -15.95 16.59 -3.68
C ASP A 387 -15.54 17.49 -4.86
N LEU A 388 -14.30 17.41 -5.34
CA LEU A 388 -13.81 18.12 -6.54
C LEU A 388 -14.40 17.53 -7.82
#